data_AF-A0A3P8U499-F1
#
_entry.id   AF-A0A3P8U499-F1
#
_cell.length_a   1.000
_cell.length_b   1.000
_cell.length_c   1.000
_cell.angle_alpha   90.00
_cell.angle_beta   90.00
_cell.angle_gamma   90.00
#
_symmetry.space_group_name_H-M   'P 1'
#
loop_
_entity.id
_entity.type
_entity.pdbx_description
1 polymer ?
#
loop_
_entity_poly.entity_id
_entity_poly.type
_entity_poly.pdbx_seq_one_letter_code
_entity_poly.pdbx_strand_id
1 'polypeptide(L)'
;MFKENKQEIKADAETFSPAEIIMRTLVVLFLVAVTSAEALERCAWARTLRDAGMDGYRGISLANWVCLTQWESHFNTGAINHNRDGSTDYGIFQINSRWWCTDGSRSANGCNIRCSELLTDNVGLAINCAKRIVRDPQGIKAWVAWKDHCQNRDVSSYIAGCGL
;
A
#
# COMPACT_ATOMS: atom_id res chain seq x y z
N MET A 1 -9.25 -74.00 4.65
CA MET A 1 -10.51 -73.22 4.56
C MET A 1 -10.18 -71.83 5.09
N PHE A 2 -9.92 -70.88 4.18
CA PHE A 2 -9.49 -69.52 4.50
C PHE A 2 -10.67 -68.73 5.07
N LYS A 3 -10.47 -68.08 6.22
CA LYS A 3 -11.39 -67.05 6.73
C LYS A 3 -10.88 -65.70 6.23
N GLU A 4 -11.63 -65.06 5.33
CA GLU A 4 -11.39 -63.67 4.94
C GLU A 4 -11.82 -62.74 6.10
N ASN A 5 -10.87 -62.03 6.68
CA ASN A 5 -11.15 -60.87 7.54
C ASN A 5 -11.33 -59.65 6.64
N LYS A 6 -12.58 -59.29 6.32
CA LYS A 6 -12.90 -57.96 5.77
C LYS A 6 -12.89 -56.96 6.91
N GLN A 7 -11.81 -56.18 7.00
CA GLN A 7 -11.76 -55.00 7.84
C GLN A 7 -12.34 -53.83 7.03
N GLU A 8 -13.57 -53.44 7.32
CA GLU A 8 -14.19 -52.23 6.79
C GLU A 8 -13.40 -51.02 7.29
N ILE A 9 -12.72 -50.33 6.39
CA ILE A 9 -12.19 -48.99 6.64
C ILE A 9 -13.40 -48.05 6.66
N LYS A 10 -13.92 -47.74 7.85
CA LYS A 10 -14.82 -46.59 8.04
C LYS A 10 -13.96 -45.34 7.87
N ALA A 11 -14.08 -44.70 6.71
CA ALA A 11 -13.68 -43.32 6.57
C ALA A 11 -14.69 -42.48 7.34
N ASP A 12 -14.31 -42.00 8.52
CA ASP A 12 -15.09 -41.04 9.28
C ASP A 12 -15.07 -39.72 8.49
N ALA A 13 -16.03 -39.56 7.59
CA ALA A 13 -16.36 -38.25 7.05
C ALA A 13 -16.97 -37.44 8.20
N GLU A 14 -16.13 -36.71 8.93
CA GLU A 14 -16.58 -35.71 9.90
C GLU A 14 -17.55 -34.77 9.17
N THR A 15 -18.84 -34.99 9.40
CA THR A 15 -19.90 -34.18 8.82
C THR A 15 -19.97 -32.92 9.64
N PHE A 16 -19.38 -31.83 9.13
CA PHE A 16 -19.44 -30.51 9.78
C PHE A 16 -20.90 -30.13 10.05
N SER A 17 -21.16 -29.61 11.24
CA SER A 17 -22.50 -29.12 11.60
C SER A 17 -22.94 -27.99 10.64
N PRO A 18 -24.24 -27.81 10.34
CA PRO A 18 -24.71 -26.68 9.53
C PRO A 18 -24.18 -25.33 10.00
N ALA A 19 -24.03 -25.14 11.32
CA ALA A 19 -23.47 -23.92 11.89
C ALA A 19 -21.97 -23.73 11.55
N GLU A 20 -21.18 -24.80 11.52
CA GLU A 20 -19.76 -24.76 11.15
C GLU A 20 -19.58 -24.49 9.65
N ILE A 21 -20.43 -25.08 8.82
CA ILE A 21 -20.44 -24.83 7.36
C ILE A 21 -20.80 -23.35 7.09
N ILE A 22 -21.83 -22.83 7.76
CA ILE A 22 -22.22 -21.41 7.65
C ILE A 22 -21.08 -20.51 8.11
N MET A 23 -20.48 -20.77 9.27
CA MET A 23 -19.36 -19.97 9.79
C MET A 23 -18.17 -19.97 8.84
N ARG A 24 -17.74 -21.13 8.34
CA ARG A 24 -16.64 -21.24 7.37
C ARG A 24 -16.95 -20.50 6.07
N THR A 25 -18.19 -20.62 5.57
CA THR A 25 -18.62 -19.92 4.36
C THR A 25 -18.58 -18.40 4.55
N LEU A 26 -19.06 -17.90 5.70
CA LEU A 26 -19.01 -16.47 6.03
C LEU A 26 -17.57 -15.95 6.13
N VAL A 27 -16.68 -16.71 6.77
CA VAL A 27 -15.25 -16.35 6.86
C VAL A 27 -14.61 -16.28 5.48
N VAL A 28 -14.85 -17.27 4.61
CA VAL A 28 -14.31 -17.26 3.25
C VAL A 28 -14.85 -16.08 2.44
N LEU A 29 -16.15 -15.80 2.50
CA LEU A 29 -16.76 -14.65 1.81
C LEU A 29 -16.18 -13.33 2.30
N PHE A 30 -15.96 -13.18 3.60
CA PHE A 30 -15.34 -11.99 4.18
C PHE A 30 -13.90 -11.80 3.70
N LEU A 31 -13.09 -12.86 3.69
CA LEU A 31 -11.70 -12.81 3.18
C LEU A 31 -11.65 -12.43 1.69
N VAL A 32 -12.54 -13.00 0.86
CA VAL A 32 -12.63 -12.64 -0.56
C VAL A 32 -13.02 -11.17 -0.73
N ALA A 33 -13.98 -10.67 0.05
CA ALA A 33 -14.38 -9.27 0.00
C ALA A 33 -13.21 -8.33 0.35
N VAL A 34 -12.50 -8.58 1.45
CA VAL A 34 -11.35 -7.75 1.89
C VAL A 34 -10.24 -7.73 0.84
N THR A 35 -9.84 -8.90 0.34
CA THR A 35 -8.79 -9.00 -0.70
C THR A 35 -9.17 -8.29 -2.00
N SER A 36 -10.45 -8.33 -2.38
CA SER A 36 -10.94 -7.61 -3.55
C SER A 36 -10.90 -6.09 -3.35
N ALA A 37 -11.24 -5.60 -2.15
CA ALA A 37 -11.22 -4.18 -1.81
C ALA A 37 -9.80 -3.62 -1.87
N GLU A 38 -8.82 -4.30 -1.25
CA GLU A 38 -7.41 -3.89 -1.33
C GLU A 38 -6.88 -3.90 -2.77
N ALA A 39 -7.24 -4.92 -3.57
CA ALA A 39 -6.84 -4.97 -4.97
C ALA A 39 -7.44 -3.83 -5.78
N LEU A 40 -8.71 -3.48 -5.55
CA LEU A 40 -9.38 -2.35 -6.20
C LEU A 40 -8.70 -1.03 -5.84
N GLU A 41 -8.40 -0.80 -4.56
CA GLU A 41 -7.72 0.41 -4.08
C GLU A 41 -6.31 0.54 -4.65
N ARG A 42 -5.50 -0.53 -4.55
CA ARG A 42 -4.15 -0.59 -5.12
C ARG A 42 -4.16 -0.28 -6.62
N CYS A 43 -5.07 -0.90 -7.38
CA CYS A 43 -5.14 -0.68 -8.82
C CYS A 43 -5.74 0.68 -9.21
N ALA A 44 -6.68 1.22 -8.43
CA ALA A 44 -7.15 2.58 -8.61
C ALA A 44 -6.00 3.58 -8.40
N TRP A 45 -5.22 3.39 -7.33
CA TRP A 45 -4.05 4.22 -7.06
C TRP A 45 -2.97 4.12 -8.15
N ALA A 46 -2.67 2.91 -8.62
CA ALA A 46 -1.72 2.70 -9.72
C ALA A 46 -2.16 3.42 -11.01
N ARG A 47 -3.46 3.42 -11.34
CA ARG A 47 -4.00 4.20 -12.47
C ARG A 47 -3.79 5.70 -12.27
N THR A 48 -4.15 6.23 -11.10
CA THR A 48 -3.94 7.65 -10.76
C THR A 48 -2.48 8.07 -10.93
N LEU A 49 -1.54 7.27 -10.43
CA LEU A 49 -0.11 7.55 -10.59
C LEU A 49 0.35 7.51 -12.06
N ARG A 50 -0.09 6.50 -12.81
CA ARG A 50 0.24 6.37 -14.24
C ARG A 50 -0.28 7.57 -15.03
N ASP A 51 -1.55 7.93 -14.83
CA ASP A 51 -2.21 9.03 -15.53
C ASP A 51 -1.59 10.39 -15.15
N ALA A 52 -1.03 10.50 -13.94
CA ALA A 52 -0.23 11.65 -13.51
C ALA A 52 1.23 11.62 -14.03
N GLY A 53 1.62 10.65 -14.86
CA GLY A 53 2.95 10.54 -15.45
C GLY A 53 4.04 10.20 -14.43
N MET A 54 3.74 9.36 -13.44
CA MET A 54 4.71 8.87 -12.47
C MET A 54 5.48 7.64 -12.96
N ASP A 55 4.92 6.87 -13.88
CA ASP A 55 5.59 5.69 -14.42
C ASP A 55 6.84 6.08 -15.22
N GLY A 56 8.00 5.59 -14.78
CA GLY A 56 9.30 5.93 -15.33
C GLY A 56 9.82 7.33 -14.95
N TYR A 57 9.07 8.11 -14.16
CA TYR A 57 9.52 9.45 -13.76
C TYR A 57 10.83 9.34 -12.98
N ARG A 58 11.90 9.95 -13.52
CA ARG A 58 13.27 9.86 -12.99
C ARG A 58 13.82 8.42 -12.89
N GLY A 59 13.34 7.52 -13.76
CA GLY A 59 13.75 6.11 -13.78
C GLY A 59 13.09 5.25 -12.72
N ILE A 60 12.06 5.76 -12.04
CA ILE A 60 11.31 5.03 -11.01
C ILE A 60 10.06 4.44 -11.66
N SER A 61 9.92 3.12 -11.66
CA SER A 61 8.75 2.45 -12.24
C SER A 61 7.48 2.70 -11.44
N LEU A 62 6.32 2.57 -12.08
CA LEU A 62 5.00 2.66 -11.41
C LEU A 62 4.89 1.76 -10.18
N ALA A 63 5.38 0.52 -10.29
CA ALA A 63 5.37 -0.46 -9.21
C ALA A 63 6.14 0.02 -7.96
N ASN A 64 7.23 0.77 -8.13
CA ASN A 64 7.98 1.35 -7.01
C ASN A 64 7.17 2.43 -6.28
N TRP A 65 6.45 3.27 -7.01
CA TRP A 65 5.57 4.29 -6.42
C TRP A 65 4.42 3.68 -5.64
N VAL A 66 3.79 2.64 -6.19
CA VAL A 66 2.70 1.92 -5.50
C VAL A 66 3.24 1.19 -4.26
N CYS A 67 4.40 0.53 -4.35
CA CYS A 67 5.05 -0.09 -3.19
C CYS A 67 5.34 0.93 -2.08
N LEU A 68 5.92 2.08 -2.45
CA LEU A 68 6.22 3.16 -1.50
C LEU A 68 4.97 3.60 -0.74
N THR A 69 3.86 3.90 -1.43
CA THR A 69 2.63 4.35 -0.77
C THR A 69 1.90 3.27 0.01
N GLN A 70 2.07 1.99 -0.33
CA GLN A 70 1.58 0.89 0.49
C GLN A 70 2.22 0.93 1.88
N TRP A 71 3.55 1.04 1.93
CA TRP A 71 4.29 0.93 3.19
C TRP A 71 4.36 2.23 3.98
N GLU A 72 4.26 3.38 3.31
CA GLU A 72 4.19 4.67 3.99
C GLU A 72 2.81 4.91 4.64
N SER A 73 1.71 4.62 3.93
CA SER A 73 0.38 5.06 4.37
C SER A 73 -0.74 4.05 4.17
N HIS A 74 -0.49 2.87 3.61
CA HIS A 74 -1.54 1.96 3.14
C HIS A 74 -2.53 2.68 2.21
N PHE A 75 -2.00 3.51 1.29
CA PHE A 75 -2.77 4.34 0.36
C PHE A 75 -3.68 5.41 1.00
N ASN A 76 -3.61 5.61 2.32
CA ASN A 76 -4.44 6.58 3.02
C ASN A 76 -3.96 8.02 2.81
N THR A 77 -4.75 8.82 2.09
CA THR A 77 -4.49 10.27 1.88
C THR A 77 -4.57 11.09 3.16
N GLY A 78 -5.30 10.63 4.18
CA GLY A 78 -5.40 11.28 5.49
C GLY A 78 -4.36 10.83 6.51
N ALA A 79 -3.35 10.04 6.11
CA ALA A 79 -2.35 9.53 7.04
C ALA A 79 -1.49 10.64 7.65
N ILE A 80 -1.30 10.59 8.97
CA ILE A 80 -0.44 11.52 9.73
C ILE A 80 0.42 10.70 10.68
N ASN A 81 1.73 10.94 10.67
CA ASN A 81 2.68 10.33 11.59
C ASN A 81 3.53 11.39 12.30
N HIS A 82 3.55 11.38 13.63
CA HIS A 82 4.32 12.33 14.43
C HIS A 82 5.68 11.75 14.82
N ASN A 83 6.76 12.42 14.43
CA ASN A 83 8.11 11.97 14.70
C ASN A 83 8.65 12.48 16.03
N ARG A 84 9.58 11.72 16.63
CA ARG A 84 10.20 12.06 17.92
C ARG A 84 10.99 13.37 17.89
N ASP A 85 11.43 13.80 16.71
CA ASP A 85 12.17 15.03 16.50
C ASP A 85 11.29 16.27 16.34
N GLY A 86 9.96 16.11 16.50
CA GLY A 86 8.96 17.17 16.40
C GLY A 86 8.46 17.45 14.98
N SER A 87 9.02 16.81 13.95
CA SER A 87 8.45 16.87 12.60
C SER A 87 7.25 15.94 12.46
N THR A 88 6.42 16.15 11.44
CA THR A 88 5.26 15.29 11.14
C THR A 88 5.26 14.92 9.66
N ASP A 89 4.89 13.68 9.35
CA ASP A 89 4.75 13.18 7.99
C ASP A 89 3.27 13.20 7.58
N TYR A 90 3.01 13.65 6.34
CA TYR A 90 1.67 13.93 5.87
C TYR A 90 1.30 13.17 4.59
N GLY A 91 0.08 12.62 4.61
CA GLY A 91 -0.64 12.09 3.48
C GLY A 91 -0.08 10.81 2.90
N ILE A 92 -0.53 10.51 1.68
CA ILE A 92 -0.31 9.22 1.03
C ILE A 92 1.18 8.87 0.81
N PHE A 93 2.03 9.89 0.65
CA PHE A 93 3.47 9.75 0.50
C PHE A 93 4.25 9.99 1.81
N GLN A 94 3.60 10.24 2.94
CA GLN A 94 4.26 10.58 4.21
C GLN A 94 5.35 11.65 4.05
N ILE A 95 4.97 12.78 3.46
CA ILE A 95 5.89 13.89 3.19
C ILE A 95 6.17 14.66 4.49
N ASN A 96 7.44 14.72 4.88
CA ASN A 96 7.87 15.28 6.16
C ASN A 96 7.86 16.83 6.21
N SER A 97 7.30 17.40 7.29
CA SER A 97 7.17 18.85 7.48
C SER A 97 8.47 19.59 7.78
N ARG A 98 9.56 18.92 8.18
CA ARG A 98 10.85 19.62 8.34
C ARG A 98 11.40 20.11 7.02
N TRP A 99 11.13 19.39 5.92
CA TRP A 99 11.82 19.61 4.65
C TRP A 99 10.91 20.14 3.55
N TRP A 100 9.67 19.66 3.46
CA TRP A 100 8.92 19.74 2.20
C TRP A 100 7.68 20.62 2.24
N CYS A 101 7.00 20.70 3.38
CA CYS A 101 5.79 21.51 3.56
C CYS A 101 5.85 22.26 4.90
N THR A 102 4.98 23.25 5.09
CA THR A 102 4.87 23.99 6.36
C THR A 102 3.55 23.70 7.09
N ASP A 103 3.62 23.41 8.39
CA ASP A 103 2.50 23.20 9.31
C ASP A 103 2.47 24.25 10.45
N GLY A 104 3.34 25.27 10.37
CA GLY A 104 3.56 26.27 11.42
C GLY A 104 4.82 26.01 12.27
N SER A 105 5.46 24.85 12.12
CA SER A 105 6.76 24.55 12.71
C SER A 105 7.92 25.00 11.81
N ARG A 106 9.17 24.83 12.28
CA ARG A 106 10.38 25.16 11.52
C ARG A 106 10.53 24.21 10.33
N SER A 107 10.41 24.76 9.11
CA SER A 107 10.45 24.00 7.85
C SER A 107 11.32 24.68 6.79
N ALA A 108 11.95 23.89 5.93
CA ALA A 108 12.56 24.38 4.68
C ALA A 108 11.52 24.62 3.56
N ASN A 109 10.33 24.03 3.69
CA ASN A 109 9.19 24.18 2.78
C ASN A 109 9.54 23.99 1.28
N GLY A 110 10.29 22.93 0.95
CA GLY A 110 10.84 22.70 -0.39
C GLY A 110 9.80 22.53 -1.52
N CYS A 111 8.54 22.23 -1.19
CA CYS A 111 7.41 22.18 -2.14
C CYS A 111 6.56 23.45 -2.14
N ASN A 112 6.83 24.41 -1.25
CA ASN A 112 6.11 25.68 -1.12
C ASN A 112 4.59 25.52 -0.93
N ILE A 113 4.18 24.66 0.00
CA ILE A 113 2.77 24.32 0.28
C ILE A 113 2.52 24.16 1.78
N ARG A 114 1.26 24.26 2.22
CA ARG A 114 0.88 23.87 3.58
C ARG A 114 0.78 22.35 3.68
N CYS A 115 1.23 21.77 4.79
CA CYS A 115 1.16 20.32 4.97
C CYS A 115 -0.28 19.79 4.97
N SER A 116 -1.26 20.59 5.38
CA SER A 116 -2.68 20.24 5.32
C SER A 116 -3.19 19.98 3.89
N GLU A 117 -2.55 20.57 2.87
CA GLU A 117 -2.93 20.34 1.46
C GLU A 117 -2.53 18.95 0.96
N LEU A 118 -1.67 18.24 1.70
CA LEU A 118 -1.30 16.86 1.42
C LEU A 118 -2.32 15.83 1.93
N LEU A 119 -3.29 16.28 2.74
CA LEU A 119 -4.30 15.43 3.38
C LEU A 119 -5.63 15.37 2.60
N THR A 120 -5.64 15.83 1.36
CA THR A 120 -6.86 15.91 0.54
C THR A 120 -6.99 14.72 -0.40
N ASP A 121 -8.22 14.40 -0.79
CA ASP A 121 -8.49 13.38 -1.83
C ASP A 121 -7.92 13.78 -3.20
N ASN A 122 -7.73 15.08 -3.44
CA ASN A 122 -7.02 15.55 -4.62
C ASN A 122 -5.50 15.42 -4.42
N VAL A 123 -4.97 14.29 -4.84
CA VAL A 123 -3.56 13.92 -4.72
C VAL A 123 -2.59 14.72 -5.61
N GLY A 124 -3.08 15.64 -6.44
CA GLY A 124 -2.23 16.37 -7.40
C GLY A 124 -1.06 17.12 -6.75
N LEU A 125 -1.31 17.81 -5.63
CA LEU A 125 -0.26 18.50 -4.88
C LEU A 125 0.74 17.52 -4.24
N ALA A 126 0.24 16.42 -3.69
CA ALA A 126 1.07 15.38 -3.10
C ALA A 126 1.99 14.73 -4.15
N ILE A 127 1.45 14.42 -5.34
CA ILE A 127 2.22 13.88 -6.48
C ILE A 127 3.27 14.89 -6.96
N ASN A 128 2.90 16.16 -7.10
CA ASN A 128 3.85 17.20 -7.53
C ASN A 128 4.99 17.40 -6.51
N CYS A 129 4.67 17.33 -5.22
CA CYS A 129 5.70 17.38 -4.18
C CYS A 129 6.59 16.13 -4.21
N ALA A 130 6.03 14.92 -4.35
CA ALA A 130 6.84 13.70 -4.53
C ALA A 130 7.77 13.79 -5.76
N LYS A 131 7.27 14.32 -6.88
CA LYS A 131 8.08 14.61 -8.08
C LYS A 131 9.20 15.61 -7.82
N ARG A 132 8.97 16.59 -6.96
CA ARG A 132 10.01 17.55 -6.52
C ARG A 132 11.06 16.86 -5.67
N ILE A 133 10.66 16.00 -4.72
CA ILE A 133 11.57 15.30 -3.81
C ILE A 133 12.56 14.41 -4.58
N VAL A 134 12.08 13.58 -5.51
CA VAL A 134 12.96 12.66 -6.26
C VAL A 134 13.90 13.35 -7.28
N ARG A 135 13.83 14.68 -7.40
CA ARG A 135 14.83 15.46 -8.14
C ARG A 135 16.10 15.67 -7.32
N ASP A 136 16.02 15.61 -5.99
CA ASP A 136 17.19 15.71 -5.12
C ASP A 136 18.07 14.45 -5.22
N PRO A 137 19.37 14.53 -4.84
CA PRO A 137 20.34 13.46 -5.06
C PRO A 137 19.95 12.09 -4.49
N GLN A 138 19.14 12.04 -3.43
CA GLN A 138 18.69 10.78 -2.86
C GLN A 138 17.65 10.06 -3.75
N GLY A 139 16.95 10.77 -4.63
CA GLY A 139 15.85 10.21 -5.42
C GLY A 139 14.78 9.59 -4.51
N ILE A 140 14.26 8.42 -4.89
CA ILE A 140 13.26 7.69 -4.09
C ILE A 140 13.81 7.15 -2.75
N LYS A 141 15.14 7.13 -2.56
CA LYS A 141 15.77 6.69 -1.28
C LYS A 141 15.53 7.66 -0.12
N ALA A 142 14.95 8.82 -0.39
CA ALA A 142 14.49 9.76 0.63
C ALA A 142 13.41 9.13 1.55
N TRP A 143 12.64 8.16 1.05
CA TRP A 143 11.65 7.44 1.82
C TRP A 143 12.24 6.21 2.49
N VAL A 144 12.10 6.13 3.82
CA VAL A 144 12.61 5.01 4.62
C VAL A 144 11.81 3.75 4.33
N ALA A 145 10.48 3.83 4.25
CA ALA A 145 9.66 2.64 4.01
C ALA A 145 9.98 2.01 2.64
N TRP A 146 10.26 2.81 1.62
CA TRP A 146 10.68 2.28 0.31
C TRP A 146 12.04 1.55 0.38
N LYS A 147 13.02 2.09 1.12
CA LYS A 147 14.31 1.39 1.31
C LYS A 147 14.13 0.05 1.99
N ASP A 148 13.30 0.01 3.03
CA ASP A 148 13.16 -1.17 3.88
C ASP A 148 12.30 -2.26 3.22
N HIS A 149 11.28 -1.86 2.46
CA HIS A 149 10.25 -2.76 1.95
C HIS A 149 10.19 -2.93 0.44
N CYS A 150 10.82 -2.05 -0.35
CA CYS A 150 10.70 -2.06 -1.82
C CYS A 150 12.06 -2.20 -2.52
N GLN A 151 13.11 -1.58 -1.97
CA GLN A 151 14.43 -1.58 -2.60
C GLN A 151 14.99 -3.00 -2.73
N ASN A 152 15.52 -3.32 -3.92
CA ASN A 152 16.11 -4.63 -4.26
C ASN A 152 15.12 -5.81 -4.12
N ARG A 153 13.82 -5.56 -4.20
CA ARG A 153 12.78 -6.58 -4.21
C ARG A 153 12.04 -6.59 -5.54
N ASP A 154 11.42 -7.71 -5.86
CA ASP A 154 10.45 -7.74 -6.93
C ASP A 154 9.18 -7.00 -6.48
N VAL A 155 8.91 -5.87 -7.11
CA VAL A 155 7.73 -5.03 -6.86
C VAL A 155 6.62 -5.26 -7.89
N SER A 156 6.76 -6.22 -8.81
CA SER A 156 5.77 -6.48 -9.87
C SER A 156 4.36 -6.78 -9.32
N SER A 157 4.28 -7.42 -8.15
CA SER A 157 3.02 -7.71 -7.45
C SER A 157 2.19 -6.46 -7.15
N TYR A 158 2.82 -5.29 -6.97
CA TYR A 158 2.12 -4.04 -6.67
C TYR A 158 1.28 -3.51 -7.82
N ILE A 159 1.50 -3.99 -9.05
CA ILE A 159 0.66 -3.64 -10.22
C ILE A 159 0.01 -4.87 -10.87
N ALA A 160 0.23 -6.06 -10.32
CA ALA A 160 -0.36 -7.29 -10.84
C ALA A 160 -1.89 -7.22 -10.83
N GLY A 161 -2.52 -7.66 -11.93
CA GLY A 161 -3.98 -7.68 -12.08
C GLY A 161 -4.63 -6.32 -12.34
N CYS A 162 -3.87 -5.22 -12.44
CA CYS A 162 -4.44 -3.88 -12.64
C CYS A 162 -4.78 -3.54 -14.09
N GLY A 163 -4.29 -4.33 -15.06
CA GLY A 163 -4.48 -4.08 -16.50
C GLY A 163 -3.74 -2.83 -16.99
N LEU A 164 -2.50 -2.63 -16.52
CA LEU A 164 -1.65 -1.48 -16.81
C LEU A 164 -0.45 -1.88 -17.65
#